data_AF-A0A4Q1FUD5-F1
#
_entry.id   AF-A0A4Q1FUD5-F1
#
_cell.length_a   1.000
_cell.length_b   1.000
_cell.length_c   1.000
_cell.angle_alpha   90.00
_cell.angle_beta   90.00
_cell.angle_gamma   90.00
#
_symmetry.space_group_name_H-M   'P 1'
#
loop_
_entity.id
_entity.type
_entity.pdbx_description
1 polymer ?
#
loop_
_entity_poly.entity_id
_entity_poly.type
_entity_poly.pdbx_seq_one_letter_code
_entity_poly.pdbx_strand_id
1 'polypeptide(L)'
;MKIFISVIMMFLMGCKPSATKGFVSDDMENKYSRKLSPDHRFTLFYRFEDNPLDPGRWLSYYVTENKTDILKKEKTKILADSIYWRSDNVLVIIPYRKMIKADMEVREKDNDNQILIPVK
;
A
#
# COMPACT_ATOMS: atom_id res chain seq x y z
N MET A 1 23.91 50.96 45.29
CA MET A 1 23.55 49.64 45.87
C MET A 1 23.54 48.63 44.72
N LYS A 2 24.07 47.44 44.98
CA LYS A 2 24.52 46.43 44.01
C LYS A 2 23.36 45.76 43.25
N ILE A 3 23.69 45.37 42.02
CA ILE A 3 22.98 44.52 41.05
C ILE A 3 22.38 43.28 41.72
N PHE A 4 21.16 42.87 41.34
CA PHE A 4 20.79 41.45 41.32
C PHE A 4 19.92 41.08 40.12
N ILE A 5 20.34 39.97 39.54
CA ILE A 5 19.95 39.28 38.32
C ILE A 5 18.61 38.55 38.50
N SER A 6 17.77 38.51 37.47
CA SER A 6 16.99 37.30 37.20
C SER A 6 16.79 37.13 35.71
N VAL A 7 17.58 36.20 35.17
CA VAL A 7 17.44 35.58 33.85
C VAL A 7 16.28 34.61 33.96
N ILE A 8 15.20 34.82 33.22
CA ILE A 8 14.25 33.74 32.91
C ILE A 8 14.28 33.52 31.41
N MET A 9 15.13 32.55 31.05
CA MET A 9 15.07 31.68 29.87
C MET A 9 13.77 31.83 29.08
N MET A 10 13.81 32.64 28.02
CA MET A 10 12.79 32.59 26.98
C MET A 10 12.90 31.23 26.30
N PHE A 11 11.89 30.41 26.58
CA PHE A 11 11.42 29.26 25.81
C PHE A 11 12.20 29.01 24.51
N LEU A 12 13.16 28.08 24.59
CA LEU A 12 13.42 27.21 23.46
C LEU A 12 12.13 26.42 23.24
N MET A 13 11.24 26.97 22.42
CA MET A 13 10.34 26.15 21.60
C MET A 13 11.27 25.27 20.77
N GLY A 14 11.67 24.15 21.35
CA GLY A 14 12.17 23.02 20.61
C GLY A 14 11.08 22.69 19.61
N CYS A 15 11.28 23.12 18.36
CA CYS A 15 10.63 22.52 17.22
C CYS A 15 10.99 21.04 17.30
N LYS A 16 10.14 20.25 17.96
CA LYS A 16 10.14 18.81 17.77
C LYS A 16 9.95 18.65 16.27
N PRO A 17 10.85 17.95 15.54
CA PRO A 17 10.49 17.52 14.22
C PRO A 17 9.19 16.73 14.40
N SER A 18 8.12 17.23 13.78
CA SER A 18 6.88 16.48 13.62
C SER A 18 7.29 15.22 12.87
N ALA A 19 7.56 14.16 13.63
CA ALA A 19 7.74 12.85 13.07
C ALA A 19 6.38 12.46 12.53
N THR A 20 6.12 12.84 11.28
CA THR A 20 5.21 12.14 10.41
C THR A 20 5.80 10.75 10.24
N LYS A 21 5.62 9.91 11.26
CA LYS A 21 5.80 8.46 11.14
C LYS A 21 4.77 8.06 10.09
N GLY A 22 5.23 7.88 8.86
CA GLY A 22 4.48 7.21 7.82
C GLY A 22 3.96 5.92 8.43
N PHE A 23 2.64 5.88 8.63
CA PHE A 23 1.96 4.83 9.37
C PHE A 23 2.04 3.57 8.52
N VAL A 24 3.01 2.69 8.81
CA VAL A 24 2.94 1.29 8.42
C VAL A 24 1.80 0.72 9.26
N SER A 25 0.62 0.65 8.66
CA SER A 25 -0.57 0.10 9.30
C SER A 25 -0.30 -1.36 9.63
N ASP A 26 -0.37 -1.69 10.92
CA ASP A 26 -0.35 -3.07 11.46
C ASP A 26 -1.57 -3.89 11.00
N ASP A 27 -2.51 -3.27 10.27
CA ASP A 27 -3.76 -3.87 9.81
C ASP A 27 -3.58 -4.72 8.53
N MET A 28 -2.37 -4.81 7.97
CA MET A 28 -2.09 -5.61 6.78
C MET A 28 -1.50 -6.97 7.14
N GLU A 29 -2.25 -8.03 6.84
CA GLU A 29 -1.92 -9.41 7.21
C GLU A 29 -0.75 -9.98 6.38
N ASN A 30 -0.64 -9.59 5.11
CA ASN A 30 0.34 -10.17 4.19
C ASN A 30 1.38 -9.14 3.77
N LYS A 31 2.64 -9.60 3.72
CA LYS A 31 3.78 -8.78 3.36
C LYS A 31 4.69 -9.51 2.38
N TYR A 32 5.00 -8.85 1.27
CA TYR A 32 5.96 -9.35 0.30
C TYR A 32 6.96 -8.25 -0.06
N SER A 33 8.25 -8.50 0.20
CA SER A 33 9.33 -7.57 -0.12
C SER A 33 10.12 -8.06 -1.32
N ARG A 34 10.39 -7.16 -2.28
CA ARG A 34 11.23 -7.42 -3.45
C ARG A 34 12.33 -6.37 -3.55
N LYS A 35 13.57 -6.84 -3.72
CA LYS A 35 14.71 -5.97 -4.02
C LYS A 35 14.72 -5.73 -5.54
N LEU A 36 14.55 -4.49 -5.96
CA LEU A 36 14.50 -4.11 -7.38
C LEU A 36 15.80 -3.44 -7.84
N SER A 37 16.55 -2.84 -6.91
CA SER A 37 17.93 -2.40 -7.12
C SER A 37 18.77 -2.59 -5.84
N PRO A 38 20.10 -2.43 -5.90
CA PRO A 38 20.96 -2.48 -4.71
C PRO A 38 20.47 -1.64 -3.53
N ASP A 39 19.91 -0.47 -3.85
CA ASP A 39 19.51 0.58 -2.89
C ASP A 39 17.99 0.69 -2.67
N HIS A 40 17.18 0.05 -3.53
CA HIS A 40 15.72 0.14 -3.46
C HIS A 40 15.06 -1.21 -3.18
N ARG A 41 14.37 -1.31 -2.03
CA ARG A 41 13.63 -2.49 -1.62
C ARG A 41 12.15 -2.17 -1.45
N PHE A 42 11.36 -2.53 -2.43
CA PHE A 42 9.93 -2.32 -2.40
C PHE A 42 9.26 -3.39 -1.53
N THR A 43 8.28 -2.98 -0.74
CA THR A 43 7.49 -3.87 0.11
C THR A 43 6.02 -3.62 -0.16
N LEU A 44 5.33 -4.65 -0.63
CA LEU A 44 3.88 -4.70 -0.73
C LEU A 44 3.32 -5.19 0.60
N PHE A 45 2.33 -4.47 1.10
CA PHE A 45 1.46 -4.87 2.18
C PHE A 45 0.06 -5.01 1.63
N TYR A 46 -0.62 -6.12 1.93
CA TYR A 46 -1.98 -6.35 1.46
C TYR A 46 -2.81 -7.21 2.41
N ARG A 47 -4.12 -7.11 2.26
CA ARG A 47 -5.12 -7.89 2.98
C ARG A 47 -6.31 -8.17 2.07
N PHE A 48 -6.90 -9.35 2.25
CA PHE A 48 -8.21 -9.67 1.68
C PHE A 48 -9.24 -9.73 2.80
N GLU A 49 -10.37 -9.06 2.62
CA GLU A 49 -11.52 -9.09 3.51
C GLU A 49 -12.70 -9.71 2.77
N ASP A 50 -13.49 -10.54 3.43
CA ASP A 50 -14.68 -11.12 2.82
C ASP A 50 -15.69 -10.02 2.46
N ASN A 51 -16.29 -10.13 1.26
CA ASN A 51 -17.41 -9.28 0.90
C ASN A 51 -18.72 -9.95 1.35
N PRO A 52 -19.51 -9.32 2.23
CA PRO A 52 -20.78 -9.93 2.68
C PRO A 52 -21.84 -10.00 1.57
N LEU A 53 -21.65 -9.27 0.46
CA LEU A 53 -22.63 -9.14 -0.62
C LEU A 53 -22.34 -10.04 -1.84
N ASP A 54 -21.13 -10.58 -1.95
CA ASP A 54 -20.71 -11.32 -3.14
C ASP A 54 -19.56 -12.30 -2.79
N PRO A 55 -19.44 -13.46 -3.46
CA PRO A 55 -18.31 -14.39 -3.27
C PRO A 55 -16.91 -13.80 -3.50
N GLY A 56 -16.77 -12.61 -4.10
CA GLY A 56 -15.48 -11.91 -4.18
C GLY A 56 -14.94 -11.42 -2.84
N ARG A 57 -13.64 -11.15 -2.76
CA ARG A 57 -13.00 -10.54 -1.56
C ARG A 57 -12.54 -9.13 -1.87
N TRP A 58 -12.70 -8.24 -0.89
CA TRP A 58 -12.15 -6.89 -0.93
C TRP A 58 -10.64 -6.94 -0.67
N LEU A 59 -9.87 -6.50 -1.64
CA LEU A 59 -8.45 -6.25 -1.48
C LEU A 59 -8.25 -4.89 -0.83
N SER A 60 -7.25 -4.78 0.04
CA SER A 60 -6.58 -3.52 0.36
C SER A 60 -5.08 -3.68 0.28
N TYR A 61 -4.39 -2.66 -0.21
CA TYR A 61 -2.93 -2.72 -0.37
C TYR A 61 -2.24 -1.36 -0.26
N TYR A 62 -0.95 -1.39 0.08
CA TYR A 62 -0.03 -0.28 -0.12
C TYR A 62 1.40 -0.78 -0.36
N VAL A 63 2.23 0.07 -0.95
CA VAL A 63 3.61 -0.22 -1.30
C VAL A 63 4.54 0.83 -0.69
N THR A 64 5.63 0.38 -0.07
CA THR A 64 6.69 1.25 0.46
C THR A 64 8.05 0.92 -0.14
N GLU A 65 8.96 1.91 -0.23
CA GLU A 65 10.34 1.69 -0.72
C GLU A 65 11.37 1.55 0.42
N ASN A 66 11.15 2.25 1.54
CA ASN A 66 12.07 2.26 2.69
C ASN A 66 11.32 2.21 4.03
N LYS A 67 10.20 1.49 4.07
CA LYS A 67 9.24 1.39 5.20
C LYS A 67 8.49 2.68 5.54
N THR A 68 9.05 3.86 5.30
CA THR A 68 8.43 5.13 5.68
C THR A 68 7.60 5.76 4.57
N ASP A 69 8.03 5.58 3.32
CA ASP A 69 7.44 6.31 2.18
C ASP A 69 6.47 5.41 1.44
N ILE A 70 5.18 5.74 1.52
CA ILE A 70 4.12 5.08 0.76
C ILE A 70 4.16 5.59 -0.68
N LEU A 71 4.51 4.73 -1.61
CA LEU A 71 4.58 5.04 -3.04
C LEU A 71 3.25 4.87 -3.75
N LYS A 72 2.52 3.83 -3.39
CA LYS A 72 1.19 3.52 -3.91
C LYS A 72 0.35 2.99 -2.77
N LYS A 73 -0.92 3.38 -2.74
CA LYS A 73 -1.91 2.89 -1.80
C LYS A 73 -3.23 2.79 -2.51
N GLU A 74 -3.99 1.76 -2.18
CA GLU A 74 -5.36 1.64 -2.61
C GLU A 74 -6.17 2.87 -2.18
N LYS A 75 -6.86 3.50 -3.13
CA LYS A 75 -7.76 4.64 -2.85
C LYS A 75 -9.19 4.21 -2.53
N THR A 76 -9.61 3.06 -3.07
CA THR A 76 -10.96 2.50 -3.01
C THR A 76 -10.86 0.99 -3.01
N LYS A 77 -11.67 0.29 -2.19
CA LYS A 77 -11.66 -1.18 -2.11
C LYS A 77 -11.91 -1.82 -3.48
N ILE A 78 -11.06 -2.77 -3.88
CA ILE A 78 -11.16 -3.49 -5.15
C ILE A 78 -11.60 -4.95 -4.87
N LEU A 79 -12.60 -5.47 -5.60
CA LEU A 79 -12.86 -6.92 -5.57
C LEU A 79 -11.79 -7.64 -6.39
N ALA A 80 -10.98 -8.48 -5.74
CA ALA A 80 -9.87 -9.15 -6.39
C ALA A 80 -9.70 -10.61 -5.93
N ASP A 81 -9.24 -11.44 -6.86
CA ASP A 81 -8.83 -12.82 -6.60
C ASP A 81 -7.41 -12.89 -6.06
N SER A 82 -6.51 -12.10 -6.66
CA SER A 82 -5.09 -12.12 -6.33
C SER A 82 -4.40 -10.80 -6.60
N ILE A 83 -3.26 -10.62 -5.92
CA ILE A 83 -2.32 -9.52 -6.08
C ILE A 83 -0.90 -10.08 -6.00
N TYR A 84 -0.03 -9.74 -6.95
CA TYR A 84 1.36 -10.22 -6.96
C TYR A 84 2.30 -9.29 -7.74
N TRP A 85 3.60 -9.51 -7.59
CA TRP A 85 4.63 -8.75 -8.30
C TRP A 85 5.03 -9.40 -9.61
N ARG A 86 5.02 -8.62 -10.69
CA ARG A 86 5.70 -8.95 -11.95
C ARG A 86 7.17 -8.51 -11.90
N SER A 87 7.99 -9.04 -12.81
CA SER A 87 9.45 -8.82 -12.87
C SER A 87 9.89 -7.41 -13.23
N ASP A 88 9.01 -6.62 -13.83
CA ASP A 88 9.22 -5.26 -14.33
C ASP A 88 8.70 -4.18 -13.36
N ASN A 89 8.68 -4.47 -12.06
CA ASN A 89 8.21 -3.54 -11.01
C ASN A 89 6.73 -3.16 -11.10
N VAL A 90 5.96 -3.95 -11.84
CA VAL A 90 4.51 -3.80 -11.94
C VAL A 90 3.84 -4.70 -10.91
N LEU A 91 2.97 -4.09 -10.11
CA LEU A 91 2.03 -4.79 -9.26
C LEU A 91 0.83 -5.19 -10.11
N VAL A 92 0.53 -6.49 -10.13
CA VAL A 92 -0.56 -7.06 -10.91
C VAL A 92 -1.69 -7.43 -9.96
N ILE A 93 -2.90 -6.93 -10.24
CA ILE A 93 -4.12 -7.33 -9.55
C ILE A 93 -5.01 -8.06 -10.55
N ILE A 94 -5.50 -9.24 -10.16
CA ILE A 94 -6.51 -9.98 -10.90
C ILE A 94 -7.86 -9.70 -10.25
N PRO A 95 -8.75 -8.92 -10.90
CA PRO A 95 -10.07 -8.62 -10.36
C PRO A 95 -10.91 -9.89 -10.23
N TYR A 96 -11.75 -9.94 -9.19
CA TYR A 96 -12.72 -11.02 -9.02
C TYR A 96 -13.73 -10.96 -10.16
N ARG A 97 -13.97 -12.09 -10.83
CA ARG A 97 -15.02 -12.20 -11.83
C ARG A 97 -16.17 -13.02 -11.29
N LYS A 98 -17.38 -12.44 -11.31
CA LYS A 98 -18.59 -13.23 -11.10
C LYS A 98 -18.68 -14.24 -12.23
N MET A 99 -18.65 -15.54 -11.91
CA MET A 99 -18.99 -16.57 -12.88
C MET A 99 -20.45 -16.35 -13.31
N ILE A 100 -20.64 -15.78 -14.51
CA ILE A 100 -21.96 -15.77 -15.13
C ILE A 100 -22.23 -17.23 -15.54
N LYS A 101 -23.09 -17.92 -14.79
CA LYS A 101 -23.67 -19.19 -15.24
C LYS A 101 -24.64 -18.90 -16.39
N ALA A 102 -24.10 -18.71 -17.58
CA ALA A 102 -24.85 -18.81 -18.82
C ALA A 102 -23.85 -19.21 -19.91
N ASP A 103 -24.04 -20.44 -20.40
CA ASP A 103 -23.49 -21.12 -21.56
C ASP A 103 -22.22 -20.58 -22.25
N MET A 104 -21.32 -21.53 -22.44
CA MET A 104 -20.14 -21.51 -23.30
C MET A 104 -20.32 -20.70 -24.59
N GLU A 105 -19.67 -19.55 -24.67
CA GLU A 105 -18.96 -19.19 -25.91
C GLU A 105 -17.52 -18.86 -25.56
N VAL A 106 -16.64 -19.74 -26.02
CA VAL A 106 -15.19 -19.61 -26.02
C VAL A 106 -14.83 -18.28 -26.70
N ARG A 107 -14.56 -17.24 -25.92
CA ARG A 107 -13.80 -16.08 -26.38
C ARG A 107 -12.43 -16.11 -25.73
N GLU A 108 -11.50 -16.71 -26.45
CA GLU A 108 -10.07 -16.46 -26.27
C GLU A 108 -9.79 -14.96 -26.41
N LYS A 109 -9.39 -14.32 -25.31
CA LYS A 109 -8.24 -13.40 -25.19
C LYS A 109 -8.39 -12.62 -23.89
N ASP A 110 -7.64 -12.99 -22.85
CA ASP A 110 -7.77 -12.39 -21.53
C ASP A 110 -6.44 -11.89 -20.95
N ASN A 111 -5.59 -11.33 -21.80
CA ASN A 111 -4.49 -10.50 -21.31
C ASN A 111 -4.99 -9.14 -20.79
N ASP A 112 -6.24 -8.76 -21.10
CA ASP A 112 -6.84 -7.45 -20.80
C ASP A 112 -7.50 -7.37 -19.42
N ASN A 113 -7.49 -8.45 -18.64
CA ASN A 113 -8.22 -8.54 -17.38
C ASN A 113 -7.33 -8.43 -16.13
N GLN A 114 -6.23 -7.69 -16.25
CA GLN A 114 -5.31 -7.41 -15.15
C GLN A 114 -5.26 -5.90 -14.90
N ILE A 115 -5.30 -5.49 -13.65
CA ILE A 115 -4.97 -4.10 -13.30
C ILE A 115 -3.47 -4.06 -13.06
N LEU A 116 -2.76 -3.36 -13.95
CA LEU A 116 -1.32 -3.18 -13.89
C LEU A 116 -1.01 -1.85 -13.21
N ILE A 117 -0.26 -1.89 -12.10
CA ILE A 117 0.11 -0.72 -11.32
C ILE A 117 1.63 -0.62 -11.31
N PRO A 118 2.22 0.25 -12.14
CA PRO A 118 3.64 0.55 -12.09
C PRO A 118 4.01 1.17 -10.73
N VAL A 119 5.03 0.59 -10.09
CA VAL A 119 5.61 1.12 -8.86
C VAL A 119 6.94 1.77 -9.22
N LYS A 120 6.83 3.06 -9.56
CA LYS A 120 7.79 3.91 -10.31
C LYS A 120 7.86 3.59 -11.80
#